data_AF-A0A955YDC8-F1
#
_entry.id   AF-A0A955YDC8-F1
#
_cell.length_a   1.000
_cell.length_b   1.000
_cell.length_c   1.000
_cell.angle_alpha   90.00
_cell.angle_beta   90.00
_cell.angle_gamma   90.00
#
_symmetry.space_group_name_H-M   'P 1'
#
loop_
_entity.id
_entity.type
_entity.pdbx_description
1 polymer ?
#
loop_
_entity_poly.entity_id
_entity_poly.type
_entity_poly.pdbx_seq_one_letter_code
_entity_poly.pdbx_strand_id
1 'polypeptide(L)'
;SPDRLHGVQQRRGVVVRTKVKSYLTFVLLALLAGCSTADLPAEFRPLTTLSEGNPLGPAAATTVGSTVYVEDLGDWEGRLGETRVRALLLHEREHSIRQHEQGVGLWLVHYLTSTSFAWREERLGWYVQIVTLRDGGEQVNPEGIAKILADYKHPMGKLVSYEEALAWVRDVLSGAWKP
;
A
#
# COMPACT_ATOMS: atom_id res chain seq x y z
N SER A 1 23.34 -43.59 -46.79
CA SER A 1 21.88 -43.70 -46.52
C SER A 1 21.54 -45.10 -46.07
N PRO A 2 20.45 -45.33 -45.31
CA PRO A 2 19.60 -44.38 -44.55
C PRO A 2 19.99 -44.36 -43.05
N ASP A 3 19.41 -43.55 -42.15
CA ASP A 3 19.08 -42.11 -42.16
C ASP A 3 19.11 -41.63 -40.68
N ARG A 4 18.96 -40.34 -40.34
CA ARG A 4 17.82 -39.70 -39.63
C ARG A 4 17.06 -40.58 -38.58
N LEU A 5 16.65 -40.07 -37.41
CA LEU A 5 15.87 -38.84 -37.20
C LEU A 5 16.07 -38.15 -35.82
N HIS A 6 15.90 -36.83 -35.82
CA HIS A 6 15.36 -35.95 -34.77
C HIS A 6 15.84 -36.03 -33.31
N GLY A 7 16.70 -35.06 -32.95
CA GLY A 7 16.66 -34.45 -31.62
C GLY A 7 15.42 -33.56 -31.46
N VAL A 8 14.78 -33.62 -30.29
CA VAL A 8 13.67 -32.74 -29.89
C VAL A 8 14.11 -31.90 -28.69
N GLN A 9 14.46 -30.64 -28.93
CA GLN A 9 14.58 -29.66 -27.84
C GLN A 9 13.19 -29.36 -27.27
N GLN A 10 12.86 -29.95 -26.12
CA GLN A 10 11.70 -29.50 -25.35
C GLN A 10 11.95 -28.09 -24.81
N ARG A 11 11.41 -27.08 -25.51
CA ARG A 11 11.30 -25.72 -24.98
C ARG A 11 10.42 -25.77 -23.73
N ARG A 12 11.01 -25.57 -22.55
CA ARG A 12 10.25 -25.32 -21.31
C ARG A 12 9.52 -24.00 -21.45
N GLY A 13 8.26 -24.04 -21.84
CA GLY A 13 7.37 -22.88 -21.82
C GLY A 13 7.24 -22.39 -20.39
N VAL A 14 7.66 -21.15 -20.12
CA VAL A 14 7.46 -20.51 -18.82
C VAL A 14 5.97 -20.20 -18.70
N VAL A 15 5.26 -21.01 -17.92
CA VAL A 15 3.83 -20.81 -17.65
C VAL A 15 3.67 -19.65 -16.67
N VAL A 16 3.65 -18.43 -17.19
CA VAL A 16 3.20 -17.24 -16.44
C VAL A 16 1.68 -17.29 -16.35
N ARG A 17 1.14 -18.07 -15.42
CA ARG A 17 -0.29 -18.08 -15.09
C ARG A 17 -0.53 -17.99 -13.58
N THR A 18 -1.61 -17.30 -13.24
CA THR A 18 -2.30 -17.33 -11.94
C THR A 18 -1.53 -16.82 -10.70
N LYS A 19 -1.30 -15.49 -10.66
CA LYS A 19 -1.34 -14.70 -9.41
C LYS A 19 -2.39 -13.57 -9.40
N VAL A 20 -2.76 -13.04 -10.58
CA VAL A 20 -3.75 -11.95 -10.72
C VAL A 20 -5.14 -12.29 -10.14
N LYS A 21 -5.56 -13.57 -10.18
CA LYS A 21 -6.89 -13.97 -9.70
C LYS A 21 -7.11 -13.70 -8.21
N SER A 22 -6.07 -13.79 -7.37
CA SER A 22 -6.21 -13.60 -5.92
C SER A 22 -6.53 -12.16 -5.52
N TYR A 23 -5.98 -11.16 -6.25
CA TYR A 23 -6.20 -9.74 -5.94
C TYR A 23 -7.58 -9.23 -6.41
N LEU A 24 -8.12 -9.77 -7.50
CA LEU A 24 -9.46 -9.36 -7.95
C LEU A 24 -10.57 -9.94 -7.06
N THR A 25 -10.39 -11.17 -6.55
CA THR A 25 -11.29 -11.77 -5.56
C THR A 25 -11.19 -11.07 -4.19
N PHE A 26 -10.05 -10.45 -3.86
CA PHE A 26 -9.84 -9.66 -2.63
C PHE A 26 -10.74 -8.42 -2.57
N VAL A 27 -10.81 -7.61 -3.65
CA VAL A 27 -11.73 -6.45 -3.72
C VAL A 27 -13.20 -6.89 -3.62
N LEU A 28 -13.54 -8.09 -4.11
CA LEU A 28 -14.90 -8.62 -4.09
C LEU A 28 -15.30 -9.23 -2.74
N LEU A 29 -14.35 -9.75 -1.96
CA LEU A 29 -14.59 -10.34 -0.64
C LEU A 29 -14.79 -9.30 0.47
N ALA A 30 -14.15 -8.13 0.35
CA ALA A 30 -14.32 -7.00 1.28
C ALA A 30 -15.75 -6.40 1.29
N LEU A 31 -16.66 -6.89 0.44
CA LEU A 31 -18.04 -6.41 0.30
C LEU A 31 -19.10 -7.31 0.97
N LEU A 32 -18.72 -8.43 1.60
CA LEU A 32 -19.67 -9.51 1.95
C LEU A 32 -19.67 -9.98 3.42
N ALA A 33 -18.83 -9.42 4.29
CA ALA A 33 -18.93 -9.63 5.74
C ALA A 33 -19.67 -8.46 6.40
N GLY A 34 -20.32 -8.72 7.54
CA GLY A 34 -20.94 -7.69 8.38
C GLY A 34 -19.88 -6.90 9.14
N CYS A 35 -19.02 -6.17 8.43
CA CYS A 35 -17.90 -5.45 9.01
C CYS A 35 -18.38 -4.33 9.93
N SER A 36 -17.78 -4.22 11.11
CA SER A 36 -17.94 -3.02 11.93
C SER A 36 -17.40 -1.82 11.15
N THR A 37 -18.04 -0.67 11.32
CA THR A 37 -17.66 0.58 10.66
C THR A 37 -17.71 1.75 11.64
N ALA A 38 -16.87 2.74 11.41
CA ALA A 38 -16.84 4.00 12.14
C ALA A 38 -16.72 5.18 11.16
N ASP A 39 -17.38 6.29 11.48
CA ASP A 39 -17.25 7.53 10.71
C ASP A 39 -15.95 8.26 11.06
N LEU A 40 -15.22 8.72 10.04
CA LEU A 40 -14.00 9.49 10.21
C LEU A 40 -14.29 11.01 10.35
N PRO A 41 -13.58 11.70 11.26
CA PRO A 41 -13.65 13.15 11.42
C PRO A 41 -13.45 13.94 10.13
N ALA A 42 -13.98 15.17 10.11
CA ALA A 42 -13.95 16.04 8.93
C ALA A 42 -12.53 16.41 8.44
N GLU A 43 -11.50 16.32 9.28
CA GLU A 43 -10.10 16.56 8.88
C GLU A 43 -9.58 15.53 7.86
N PHE A 44 -10.12 14.30 7.87
CA PHE A 44 -9.65 13.21 7.01
C PHE A 44 -10.28 13.22 5.61
N ARG A 45 -11.22 14.12 5.33
CA ARG A 45 -11.94 14.17 4.04
C ARG A 45 -10.94 14.30 2.88
N PRO A 46 -11.13 13.53 1.78
CA PRO A 46 -12.33 12.81 1.38
C PRO A 46 -12.56 11.42 2.03
N LEU A 47 -11.67 10.92 2.88
CA LEU A 47 -12.01 9.75 3.70
C LEU A 47 -13.19 10.05 4.63
N THR A 48 -14.12 9.11 4.70
CA THR A 48 -15.36 9.20 5.48
C THR A 48 -15.53 8.05 6.45
N THR A 49 -14.95 6.89 6.16
CA THR A 49 -15.33 5.63 6.79
C THR A 49 -14.10 4.78 7.08
N LEU A 50 -14.02 4.26 8.30
CA LEU A 50 -13.10 3.21 8.70
C LEU A 50 -13.90 1.89 8.78
N SER A 51 -13.39 0.81 8.22
CA SER A 51 -14.09 -0.48 8.11
C SER A 51 -13.18 -1.63 8.47
N GLU A 52 -13.71 -2.63 9.17
CA GLU A 52 -13.00 -3.90 9.38
C GLU A 52 -12.89 -4.73 8.09
N GLY A 53 -11.95 -5.67 8.08
CA GLY A 53 -11.80 -6.66 7.00
C GLY A 53 -10.52 -6.54 6.16
N ASN A 54 -9.49 -5.79 6.60
CA ASN A 54 -8.19 -5.78 5.92
C ASN A 54 -7.38 -7.06 6.21
N PRO A 55 -7.10 -7.92 5.22
CA PRO A 55 -6.35 -9.16 5.41
C PRO A 55 -4.82 -8.97 5.39
N LEU A 56 -4.33 -7.73 5.29
CA LEU A 56 -2.89 -7.44 5.25
C LEU A 56 -2.22 -7.44 6.64
N GLY A 57 -3.02 -7.46 7.72
CA GLY A 57 -2.58 -7.70 9.10
C GLY A 57 -2.74 -6.52 10.04
N PRO A 58 -2.35 -6.68 11.32
CA PRO A 58 -2.82 -5.88 12.46
C PRO A 58 -2.39 -4.41 12.50
N ALA A 59 -1.42 -4.02 11.68
CA ALA A 59 -0.89 -2.66 11.59
C ALA A 59 -1.05 -2.07 10.19
N ALA A 60 -1.73 -2.76 9.27
CA ALA A 60 -1.98 -2.30 7.92
C ALA A 60 -3.31 -1.54 7.84
N ALA A 61 -3.28 -0.42 7.11
CA ALA A 61 -4.46 0.22 6.56
C ALA A 61 -4.43 0.10 5.03
N THR A 62 -5.57 0.29 4.36
CA THR A 62 -5.66 0.33 2.90
C THR A 62 -6.91 1.10 2.47
N THR A 63 -6.75 2.10 1.61
CA THR A 63 -7.86 2.91 1.09
C THR A 63 -8.44 2.43 -0.23
N VAL A 64 -9.78 2.38 -0.31
CA VAL A 64 -10.54 2.32 -1.57
C VAL A 64 -11.66 3.37 -1.53
N GLY A 65 -11.58 4.35 -2.42
CA GLY A 65 -12.49 5.50 -2.45
C GLY A 65 -12.38 6.33 -1.16
N SER A 66 -13.50 6.49 -0.48
CA SER A 66 -13.61 7.20 0.80
C SER A 66 -13.49 6.29 2.04
N THR A 67 -13.17 5.00 1.85
CA THR A 67 -13.12 4.00 2.93
C THR A 67 -11.70 3.51 3.16
N VAL A 68 -11.26 3.55 4.43
CA VAL A 68 -10.05 2.87 4.91
C VAL A 68 -10.44 1.52 5.50
N TYR A 69 -9.72 0.47 5.13
CA TYR A 69 -9.88 -0.87 5.68
C TYR A 69 -8.76 -1.19 6.67
N VAL A 70 -9.12 -1.69 7.85
CA VAL A 70 -8.22 -2.17 8.92
C VAL A 70 -8.59 -3.60 9.32
N GLU A 71 -7.72 -4.32 10.02
CA GLU A 71 -7.99 -5.72 10.40
C GLU A 71 -9.13 -5.82 11.43
N ASP A 72 -9.05 -5.04 12.50
CA ASP A 72 -9.92 -5.07 13.69
C ASP A 72 -10.08 -3.63 14.20
N LEU A 73 -11.30 -3.11 14.31
CA LEU A 73 -11.54 -1.73 14.73
C LEU A 73 -11.31 -1.52 16.23
N GLY A 74 -11.58 -2.55 17.05
CA GLY A 74 -11.54 -2.45 18.50
C GLY A 74 -10.12 -2.42 19.07
N ASP A 75 -9.16 -3.07 18.42
CA ASP A 75 -7.78 -3.20 18.90
C ASP A 75 -6.78 -2.33 18.09
N TRP A 76 -7.10 -1.91 16.86
CA TRP A 76 -6.17 -1.13 16.02
C TRP A 76 -5.77 0.21 16.62
N GLU A 77 -6.71 0.98 17.20
CA GLU A 77 -6.40 2.27 17.83
C GLU A 77 -5.57 2.09 19.11
N GLY A 78 -5.92 1.11 19.95
CA GLY A 78 -5.21 0.81 21.20
C GLY A 78 -3.78 0.31 20.99
N ARG A 79 -3.53 -0.48 19.93
CA ARG A 79 -2.19 -0.98 19.56
C ARG A 79 -1.25 0.11 19.05
N LEU A 80 -1.77 1.07 18.28
CA LEU A 80 -0.96 2.07 17.58
C LEU A 80 -0.80 3.37 18.38
N GLY A 81 -1.82 3.78 19.14
CA GLY A 81 -1.86 5.07 19.81
C GLY A 81 -2.21 6.24 18.88
N GLU A 82 -2.78 7.29 19.46
CA GLU A 82 -3.45 8.40 18.75
C GLU A 82 -2.58 9.03 17.64
N THR A 83 -1.33 9.42 17.95
CA THR A 83 -0.42 10.04 16.98
C THR A 83 -0.17 9.16 15.76
N ARG A 84 -0.05 7.83 15.95
CA ARG A 84 0.24 6.88 14.88
C ARG A 84 -0.99 6.56 14.05
N VAL A 85 -2.15 6.38 14.70
CA VAL A 85 -3.45 6.27 14.04
C VAL A 85 -3.68 7.50 13.16
N ARG A 86 -3.50 8.71 13.71
CA ARG A 86 -3.68 9.95 12.97
C ARG A 86 -2.71 10.06 11.79
N ALA A 87 -1.44 9.73 11.97
CA ALA A 87 -0.44 9.75 10.90
C ALA A 87 -0.77 8.74 9.78
N LEU A 88 -1.29 7.56 10.12
CA LEU A 88 -1.72 6.54 9.18
C LEU A 88 -3.01 6.93 8.45
N LEU A 89 -4.00 7.50 9.14
CA LEU A 89 -5.22 8.03 8.50
C LEU A 89 -4.91 9.21 7.55
N LEU A 90 -3.88 10.02 7.84
CA LEU A 90 -3.41 11.06 6.93
C LEU A 90 -2.65 10.50 5.71
N HIS A 91 -1.91 9.39 5.86
CA HIS A 91 -1.36 8.65 4.70
C HIS A 91 -2.49 8.18 3.78
N GLU A 92 -3.46 7.47 4.36
CA GLU A 92 -4.59 6.90 3.64
C GLU A 92 -5.47 7.98 2.97
N ARG A 93 -5.56 9.17 3.60
CA ARG A 93 -6.21 10.35 3.02
C ARG A 93 -5.57 10.77 1.70
N GLU A 94 -4.24 10.75 1.58
CA GLU A 94 -3.57 11.05 0.32
C GLU A 94 -4.02 10.05 -0.77
N HIS A 95 -4.04 8.76 -0.48
CA HIS A 95 -4.58 7.77 -1.43
C HIS A 95 -6.03 8.07 -1.82
N SER A 96 -6.89 8.44 -0.86
CA SER A 96 -8.28 8.81 -1.13
C SER A 96 -8.39 10.01 -2.08
N ILE A 97 -7.63 11.09 -1.83
CA ILE A 97 -7.57 12.29 -2.69
C ILE A 97 -7.20 11.88 -4.12
N ARG A 98 -6.10 11.12 -4.28
CA ARG A 98 -5.57 10.72 -5.59
C ARG A 98 -6.52 9.78 -6.34
N GLN A 99 -7.22 8.90 -5.63
CA GLN A 99 -8.27 8.04 -6.19
C GLN A 99 -9.51 8.83 -6.62
N HIS A 100 -9.89 9.89 -5.91
CA HIS A 100 -10.99 10.76 -6.32
C HIS A 100 -10.62 11.65 -7.52
N GLU A 101 -9.40 12.16 -7.59
CA GLU A 101 -8.91 12.97 -8.73
C GLU A 101 -8.81 12.18 -10.04
N GLN A 102 -8.37 10.92 -9.99
CA GLN A 102 -8.12 10.08 -11.17
C GLN A 102 -9.25 9.09 -11.47
N GLY A 103 -10.21 8.92 -10.55
CA GLY A 103 -11.20 7.85 -10.57
C GLY A 103 -10.64 6.54 -9.99
N VAL A 104 -11.29 6.04 -8.94
CA VAL A 104 -10.84 4.90 -8.10
C VAL A 104 -10.36 3.71 -8.94
N GLY A 105 -11.16 3.28 -9.94
CA GLY A 105 -10.81 2.13 -10.78
C GLY A 105 -9.57 2.33 -11.64
N LEU A 106 -9.37 3.53 -12.22
CA LEU A 106 -8.18 3.83 -13.03
C LEU A 106 -6.93 3.93 -12.15
N TRP A 107 -7.05 4.61 -11.01
CA TRP A 107 -5.96 4.71 -10.03
C TRP A 107 -5.52 3.32 -9.54
N LEU A 108 -6.46 2.45 -9.17
CA LEU A 108 -6.15 1.08 -8.74
C LEU A 108 -5.49 0.25 -9.85
N VAL A 109 -5.94 0.36 -11.10
CA VAL A 109 -5.30 -0.32 -12.23
C VAL A 109 -3.86 0.16 -12.41
N HIS A 110 -3.61 1.47 -12.41
CA HIS A 110 -2.27 2.03 -12.53
C HIS A 110 -1.37 1.64 -11.36
N TYR A 111 -1.87 1.74 -10.13
CA TYR A 111 -1.16 1.31 -8.93
C TYR A 111 -0.75 -0.14 -9.07
N LEU A 112 -1.69 -1.08 -9.26
CA LEU A 112 -1.42 -2.52 -9.31
C LEU A 112 -0.57 -2.98 -10.50
N THR A 113 -0.44 -2.20 -11.58
CA THR A 113 0.27 -2.59 -12.81
C THR A 113 1.57 -1.81 -13.08
N SER A 114 1.91 -0.79 -12.29
CA SER A 114 3.15 -0.02 -12.46
C SER A 114 3.82 0.25 -11.11
N THR A 115 4.97 -0.39 -10.87
CA THR A 115 5.78 -0.16 -9.66
C THR A 115 6.21 1.31 -9.53
N SER A 116 6.53 1.98 -10.64
CA SER A 116 6.85 3.41 -10.68
C SER A 116 5.66 4.32 -10.36
N PHE A 117 4.43 3.90 -10.68
CA PHE A 117 3.23 4.62 -10.27
C PHE A 117 3.02 4.42 -8.77
N ALA A 118 2.93 3.16 -8.31
CA ALA A 118 2.72 2.83 -6.90
C ALA A 118 3.79 3.48 -6.00
N TRP A 119 5.08 3.39 -6.33
CA TRP A 119 6.15 4.03 -5.55
C TRP A 119 6.06 5.56 -5.52
N ARG A 120 5.51 6.22 -6.56
CA ARG A 120 5.24 7.66 -6.48
C ARG A 120 4.10 7.96 -5.52
N GLU A 121 2.99 7.22 -5.57
CA GLU A 121 1.84 7.48 -4.69
C GLU A 121 2.17 7.11 -3.22
N GLU A 122 2.91 6.02 -2.97
CA GLU A 122 3.42 5.65 -1.63
C GLU A 122 4.28 6.77 -1.02
N ARG A 123 5.18 7.39 -1.80
CA ARG A 123 6.01 8.49 -1.28
C ARG A 123 5.19 9.70 -0.82
N LEU A 124 4.01 9.93 -1.40
CA LEU A 124 3.11 11.00 -0.95
C LEU A 124 2.52 10.67 0.42
N GLY A 125 1.90 9.49 0.57
CA GLY A 125 1.34 9.04 1.84
C GLY A 125 2.39 8.92 2.95
N TRP A 126 3.51 8.26 2.67
CA TRP A 126 4.60 8.09 3.63
C TRP A 126 5.26 9.41 4.04
N TYR A 127 5.36 10.40 3.16
CA TYR A 127 5.84 11.73 3.54
C TYR A 127 4.96 12.36 4.60
N VAL A 128 3.64 12.37 4.39
CA VAL A 128 2.67 12.91 5.35
C VAL A 128 2.73 12.14 6.67
N GLN A 129 2.87 10.81 6.62
CA GLN A 129 3.02 9.98 7.81
C GLN A 129 4.31 10.28 8.59
N ILE A 130 5.47 10.32 7.91
CA ILE A 130 6.79 10.60 8.52
C ILE A 130 6.80 11.99 9.17
N VAL A 131 6.29 13.00 8.47
CA VAL A 131 6.22 14.38 8.97
C VAL A 131 5.26 14.47 10.16
N THR A 132 4.07 13.85 10.09
CA THR A 132 3.11 13.84 11.21
C THR A 132 3.67 13.16 12.45
N LEU A 133 4.36 12.03 12.29
CA LEU A 133 5.03 11.33 13.41
C LEU A 133 6.11 12.22 14.05
N ARG A 134 7.03 12.76 13.23
CA ARG A 134 8.12 13.63 13.70
C ARG A 134 7.57 14.87 14.44
N ASP A 135 6.60 15.54 13.85
CA ASP A 135 6.05 16.80 14.38
C ASP A 135 5.15 16.55 15.61
N GLY A 136 4.60 15.34 15.75
CA GLY A 136 3.95 14.83 16.96
C GLY A 136 4.92 14.33 18.04
N GLY A 137 6.23 14.43 17.84
CA GLY A 137 7.26 14.01 18.82
C GLY A 137 7.59 12.52 18.84
N GLU A 138 7.08 11.72 17.90
CA GLU A 138 7.43 10.31 17.79
C GLU A 138 8.86 10.12 17.25
N GLN A 139 9.59 9.14 17.80
CA GLN A 139 10.90 8.77 17.28
C GLN A 139 10.75 8.01 15.95
N VAL A 140 10.94 8.73 14.83
CA VAL A 140 10.98 8.11 13.50
C VAL A 140 12.28 7.32 13.31
N ASN A 141 12.16 6.03 13.01
CA ASN A 141 13.27 5.12 12.71
C ASN A 141 13.43 4.96 11.17
N PRO A 142 14.47 5.56 10.54
CA PRO A 142 14.65 5.52 9.09
C PRO A 142 14.80 4.11 8.53
N GLU A 143 15.62 3.28 9.18
CA GLU A 143 15.90 1.89 8.79
C GLU A 143 14.65 1.01 8.91
N GLY A 144 13.83 1.25 9.93
CA GLY A 144 12.54 0.57 10.12
C GLY A 144 11.55 0.86 8.98
N ILE A 145 11.40 2.14 8.60
CA ILE A 145 10.51 2.54 7.50
C ILE A 145 11.05 2.04 6.15
N ALA A 146 12.36 2.18 5.90
CA ALA A 146 12.99 1.68 4.69
C ALA A 146 12.80 0.16 4.51
N LYS A 147 12.81 -0.61 5.61
CA LYS A 147 12.50 -2.04 5.59
C LYS A 147 11.04 -2.31 5.22
N ILE A 148 10.07 -1.60 5.82
CA ILE A 148 8.64 -1.75 5.49
C ILE A 148 8.40 -1.49 4.00
N LEU A 149 8.98 -0.41 3.46
CA LEU A 149 8.90 -0.04 2.04
C LEU A 149 9.53 -1.08 1.11
N ALA A 150 10.70 -1.62 1.45
CA ALA A 150 11.41 -2.61 0.63
C ALA A 150 10.81 -4.02 0.67
N ASP A 151 10.01 -4.33 1.71
CA ASP A 151 9.27 -5.58 1.86
C ASP A 151 7.81 -5.49 1.34
N TYR A 152 7.38 -4.32 0.86
CA TYR A 152 6.03 -4.07 0.35
C TYR A 152 5.71 -4.97 -0.86
N LYS A 153 4.64 -5.78 -0.74
CA LYS A 153 4.30 -6.84 -1.69
C LYS A 153 3.40 -6.33 -2.82
N HIS A 154 4.02 -5.89 -3.91
CA HIS A 154 3.30 -5.42 -5.10
C HIS A 154 3.15 -6.51 -6.18
N PRO A 155 2.03 -6.58 -6.95
CA PRO A 155 1.83 -7.61 -7.97
C PRO A 155 2.92 -7.67 -9.06
N MET A 156 3.59 -6.56 -9.34
CA MET A 156 4.61 -6.44 -10.38
C MET A 156 6.06 -6.59 -9.85
N GLY A 157 6.25 -6.84 -8.55
CA GLY A 157 7.57 -7.03 -7.94
C GLY A 157 7.75 -6.23 -6.65
N LYS A 158 8.98 -5.79 -6.37
CA LYS A 158 9.24 -4.80 -5.32
C LYS A 158 8.91 -3.40 -5.83
N LEU A 159 8.39 -2.54 -4.96
CA LEU A 159 8.20 -1.11 -5.28
C LEU A 159 9.54 -0.37 -5.35
N VAL A 160 10.42 -0.64 -4.38
CA VAL A 160 11.66 0.09 -4.14
C VAL A 160 12.72 -0.85 -3.53
N SER A 161 14.00 -0.51 -3.67
CA SER A 161 15.09 -1.18 -2.93
C SER A 161 15.18 -0.67 -1.48
N TYR A 162 15.87 -1.41 -0.60
CA TYR A 162 16.08 -0.94 0.78
C TYR A 162 16.97 0.31 0.80
N GLU A 163 17.98 0.34 -0.06
CA GLU A 163 18.96 1.41 -0.18
C GLU A 163 18.31 2.70 -0.70
N GLU A 164 17.46 2.61 -1.72
CA GLU A 164 16.70 3.75 -2.25
C GLU A 164 15.65 4.24 -1.24
N ALA A 165 14.93 3.33 -0.57
CA ALA A 165 13.98 3.71 0.46
C ALA A 165 14.66 4.42 1.64
N LEU A 166 15.82 3.92 2.10
CA LEU A 166 16.58 4.52 3.19
C LEU A 166 17.14 5.89 2.85
N ALA A 167 17.64 6.06 1.62
CA ALA A 167 18.06 7.37 1.12
C ALA A 167 16.87 8.35 1.12
N TRP A 168 15.74 7.96 0.53
CA TRP A 168 14.55 8.79 0.46
C TRP A 168 13.99 9.18 1.85
N VAL A 169 13.90 8.23 2.81
CA VAL A 169 13.44 8.55 4.18
C VAL A 169 14.38 9.54 4.88
N ARG A 170 15.69 9.45 4.65
CA ARG A 170 16.67 10.42 5.18
C ARG A 170 16.55 11.80 4.52
N ASP A 171 16.24 11.85 3.22
CA ASP A 171 15.97 13.11 2.52
C ASP A 171 14.67 13.78 3.02
N VAL A 172 13.62 12.99 3.32
CA VAL A 172 12.39 13.49 3.97
C VAL A 172 12.68 14.06 5.36
N LEU A 173 13.41 13.31 6.20
CA LEU A 173 13.68 13.71 7.58
C LEU A 173 14.60 14.92 7.69
N SER A 174 15.56 15.07 6.79
CA SER A 174 16.40 16.28 6.66
C SER A 174 15.70 17.45 5.98
N GLY A 175 14.53 17.23 5.37
CA GLY A 175 13.78 18.23 4.61
C GLY A 175 14.32 18.53 3.22
N ALA A 176 15.30 17.74 2.74
CA ALA A 176 15.84 17.79 1.38
C ALA A 176 14.85 17.28 0.32
N TRP A 177 13.92 16.40 0.70
CA TRP A 177 12.80 15.98 -0.15
C TRP A 177 11.45 16.47 0.39
N LYS A 178 10.63 17.00 -0.53
CA LYS A 178 9.22 17.37 -0.35
C LYS A 178 8.48 17.10 -1.67
N PRO A 179 7.16 16.82 -1.64
CA PRO A 179 6.35 16.67 -2.84
C PRO A 179 6.10 18.01 -3.57
#